data_AF-A0A7C7Q7L5-F1
#
_entry.id   AF-A0A7C7Q7L5-F1
#
_cell.length_a   1.000
_cell.length_b   1.000
_cell.length_c   1.000
_cell.angle_alpha   90.00
_cell.angle_beta   90.00
_cell.angle_gamma   90.00
#
_symmetry.space_group_name_H-M   'P 1'
#
loop_
_entity.id
_entity.type
_entity.pdbx_description
1 polymer ?
#
loop_
_entity_poly.entity_id
_entity_poly.type
_entity_poly.pdbx_seq_one_letter_code
_entity_poly.pdbx_strand_id
1 'polypeptide(L)' 'MVTVPGEGGPLMENPFLIGERLYLRPLEMEDVSTCLRWINDPEVTRTLAMYRPLNEPREREWFERL' A
#
# COMPACT_ATOMS: atom_id res chain seq x y z
N MET A 1 0.70 -20.84 0.12
CA MET A 1 1.21 -21.46 1.36
C MET A 1 2.65 -21.03 1.55
N VAL A 2 2.88 -20.09 2.48
CA VAL A 2 4.19 -19.86 3.09
C VAL A 2 3.95 -19.78 4.60
N THR A 3 4.36 -20.81 5.32
CA THR A 3 4.53 -20.86 6.79
C THR A 3 5.92 -21.46 6.99
N VAL A 4 6.87 -20.91 7.76
CA VAL A 4 7.10 -20.94 9.23
C VAL A 4 8.45 -20.22 9.53
N PRO A 5 8.90 -19.89 10.78
CA PRO A 5 8.44 -20.37 12.10
C PRO A 5 8.24 -19.31 13.22
N GLY A 6 7.35 -19.63 14.17
CA GLY A 6 7.27 -18.99 15.49
C GLY A 6 5.90 -18.41 15.86
N GLU A 7 4.95 -19.30 16.19
CA GLU A 7 3.75 -19.10 17.02
C GLU A 7 3.10 -17.69 17.05
N GLY A 8 2.07 -17.48 16.23
CA GLY A 8 1.08 -16.42 16.43
C GLY A 8 1.44 -15.01 15.94
N GLY A 9 2.55 -14.84 15.21
CA GLY A 9 2.83 -13.59 14.50
C GLY A 9 1.77 -13.27 13.43
N PRO A 10 1.51 -11.98 13.12
CA PRO A 10 0.54 -11.60 12.10
C PRO A 10 0.89 -12.30 10.79
N LEU A 11 -0.13 -12.88 10.13
CA LEU A 11 0.01 -13.56 8.85
C LEU A 11 0.68 -12.58 7.86
N MET A 12 1.92 -12.88 7.47
CA MET A 12 2.65 -12.06 6.50
C MET A 12 2.34 -12.58 5.10
N GLU A 13 1.59 -11.82 4.33
CA GLU A 13 1.26 -12.16 2.95
C GLU A 13 2.33 -11.60 2.01
N ASN A 14 3.04 -12.50 1.33
CA ASN A 14 4.01 -12.19 0.27
C ASN A 14 5.05 -11.10 0.64
N PRO A 15 5.89 -11.31 1.67
CA PRO A 15 6.85 -10.32 2.08
C PRO A 15 7.96 -10.13 1.03
N PHE A 16 8.15 -8.89 0.58
CA PHE A 16 9.25 -8.48 -0.28
C PHE A 16 10.47 -8.01 0.53
N LEU A 17 10.24 -7.21 1.59
CA LEU A 17 11.30 -6.74 2.50
C LEU A 17 10.81 -6.82 3.94
N ILE A 18 11.59 -7.40 4.84
CA ILE A 18 11.21 -7.59 6.25
C ILE A 18 12.10 -6.71 7.12
N GLY A 19 11.49 -5.82 7.89
CA GLY A 19 12.13 -5.06 8.96
C GLY A 19 11.71 -5.56 10.34
N GLU A 20 12.25 -4.94 11.39
CA GLU A 20 12.00 -5.35 12.79
C GLU A 20 10.53 -5.24 13.20
N ARG A 21 9.80 -4.24 12.68
CA ARG A 21 8.42 -3.91 13.10
C ARG A 21 7.38 -4.04 11.98
N LEU A 22 7.82 -4.07 10.73
CA LEU A 22 6.95 -4.09 9.56
C LEU A 22 7.66 -4.81 8.43
N TYR A 23 6.88 -5.34 7.51
CA TYR A 23 7.37 -5.84 6.23
C TYR A 23 6.69 -5.05 5.10
N LEU A 24 7.38 -4.93 3.99
CA LEU A 24 6.84 -4.43 2.74
C LEU A 24 6.37 -5.63 1.92
N ARG A 25 5.14 -5.58 1.43
CA ARG A 25 4.62 -6.48 0.41
C ARG A 25 4.31 -5.70 -0.86
N PRO A 26 4.19 -6.36 -2.03
CA PRO A 26 3.59 -5.74 -3.20
C PRO A 26 2.24 -5.11 -2.84
N LEU A 27 1.95 -3.96 -3.46
CA LEU A 27 0.61 -3.39 -3.40
C LEU A 27 -0.35 -4.35 -4.10
N GLU A 28 -1.58 -4.40 -3.62
CA GLU A 28 -2.68 -5.16 -4.20
C GLU A 28 -3.87 -4.22 -4.47
N MET A 29 -4.83 -4.68 -5.26
CA MET A 29 -5.99 -3.87 -5.68
C MET A 29 -6.84 -3.38 -4.50
N GLU A 30 -6.84 -4.12 -3.40
CA GLU A 30 -7.54 -3.81 -2.16
C GLU A 30 -6.93 -2.60 -1.43
N ASP A 31 -5.64 -2.32 -1.67
CA ASP A 31 -4.91 -1.24 -1.00
C ASP A 31 -5.16 0.14 -1.60
N VAL A 32 -5.68 0.20 -2.83
CA VAL A 32 -5.89 1.45 -3.58
C VAL A 32 -6.66 2.48 -2.74
N SER A 33 -7.70 2.05 -2.02
CA SER A 33 -8.48 2.92 -1.13
C SER A 33 -7.63 3.54 0.00
N THR A 34 -6.73 2.77 0.60
CA THR A 34 -5.84 3.21 1.68
C THR A 34 -4.77 4.16 1.14
N CYS A 35 -4.19 3.85 -0.03
CA CYS A 35 -3.24 4.73 -0.71
C CYS A 35 -3.87 6.09 -1.05
N LEU A 36 -5.09 6.08 -1.59
CA LEU A 36 -5.83 7.29 -1.95
C LEU A 36 -6.14 8.18 -0.77
N ARG A 37 -6.42 7.60 0.41
CA ARG A 37 -6.62 8.38 1.63
C ARG A 37 -5.40 9.23 1.96
N TRP A 38 -4.20 8.65 1.89
CA TRP A 38 -2.97 9.35 2.22
C TRP A 38 -2.54 10.35 1.14
N ILE A 39 -2.64 9.98 -0.13
CA ILE A 39 -2.17 10.85 -1.22
C ILE A 39 -3.03 12.10 -1.42
N ASN A 40 -4.30 12.04 -0.98
CA ASN A 40 -5.23 13.16 -0.99
C ASN A 40 -5.30 13.92 0.34
N ASP A 41 -4.58 13.49 1.38
CA ASP A 41 -4.53 14.20 2.65
C ASP A 41 -3.73 15.51 2.49
N PRO A 42 -4.33 16.70 2.71
CA PRO A 42 -3.65 17.98 2.54
C PRO A 42 -2.34 18.11 3.33
N GLU A 43 -2.22 17.47 4.50
CA GLU A 43 -0.99 17.51 5.30
C GLU A 43 0.16 16.74 4.64
N VAL A 44 -0.17 15.71 3.86
CA VAL A 44 0.78 14.91 3.06
C VAL A 44 1.02 15.59 1.72
N THR A 45 -0.05 15.87 0.96
CA THR A 45 0.00 16.41 -0.41
C THR A 45 0.76 17.74 -0.49
N ARG A 46 0.72 18.59 0.55
CA ARG A 46 1.49 19.85 0.57
C ARG A 46 3.01 19.66 0.43
N THR A 47 3.52 18.46 0.69
CA THR A 47 4.95 18.12 0.60
C THR A 47 5.29 17.35 -0.67
N LEU A 48 4.29 16.96 -1.47
CA LEU A 48 4.46 16.19 -2.69
C LEU A 48 4.55 17.13 -3.90
N ALA A 49 5.21 16.68 -4.96
CA ALA A 49 5.20 17.39 -6.25
C ALA A 49 3.81 17.35 -6.93
N MET A 50 2.97 16.37 -6.56
CA MET A 50 1.60 16.26 -7.02
C MET A 50 0.66 17.00 -6.07
N TYR A 51 -0.22 17.83 -6.64
CA TYR A 51 -1.12 18.70 -5.88
C TYR A 51 -2.60 18.54 -6.27
N ARG A 52 -2.89 17.70 -7.25
CA ARG A 52 -4.27 17.46 -7.72
C ARG A 52 -4.81 16.20 -7.05
N PRO A 53 -6.03 16.26 -6.48
CA PRO A 53 -6.65 15.08 -5.92
C PRO A 53 -6.76 13.95 -6.95
N LEU A 54 -6.45 12.74 -6.51
CA LEU A 54 -6.64 11.51 -7.24
C LEU A 54 -8.00 10.91 -6.91
N ASN A 55 -8.67 10.31 -7.89
CA ASN A 55 -9.94 9.61 -7.68
C ASN A 55 -9.73 8.11 -7.81
N GLU A 56 -10.61 7.35 -7.15
CA GLU A 56 -10.48 5.90 -7.07
C GLU A 56 -10.59 5.16 -8.40
N PRO A 57 -11.56 5.48 -9.29
CA PRO A 57 -11.66 4.78 -10.57
C PRO A 57 -10.39 4.91 -11.43
N ARG A 58 -9.79 6.11 -11.48
CA ARG A 58 -8.57 6.34 -12.25
C ARG A 58 -7.36 5.61 -11.65
N GLU A 59 -7.29 5.56 -10.33
CA GLU A 59 -6.18 4.89 -9.64
C GLU A 59 -6.25 3.37 -9.81
N ARG A 60 -7.46 2.79 -9.74
CA ARG A 60 -7.68 1.37 -10.05
C ARG A 60 -7.28 1.04 -11.49
N GLU A 61 -7.69 1.87 -12.46
CA GLU A 61 -7.31 1.70 -13.87
C GLU A 61 -5.78 1.82 -14.07
N TRP A 62 -5.13 2.75 -13.38
CA TRP A 62 -3.67 2.86 -13.39
C TRP A 62 -3.01 1.60 -12.81
N PHE A 63 -3.53 1.08 -11.70
CA PHE A 63 -3.01 -0.09 -11.02
C PHE A 63 -3.11 -1.37 -11.88
N GLU A 64 -4.19 -1.53 -12.63
CA GLU A 64 -4.36 -2.65 -13.58
C GLU A 64 -3.36 -2.62 -14.75
N ARG A 65 -2.70 -1.48 -14.99
CA ARG A 65 -1.73 -1.27 -16.07
C ARG A 65 -0.27 -1.33 -15.62
N LEU A 66 -0.01 -1.47 -14.32
CA LEU A 66 1.33 -1.68 -13.74
C LEU A 66 1.87 -3.07 -14.08
#